data_AF-A0A534Z0K1-F1
#
_entry.id   AF-A0A534Z0K1-F1
#
_cell.length_a   1.000
_cell.length_b   1.000
_cell.length_c   1.000
_cell.angle_alpha   90.00
_cell.angle_beta   90.00
_cell.angle_gamma   90.00
#
_symmetry.space_group_name_H-M   'P 1'
#
loop_
_entity.id
_entity.type
_entity.pdbx_description
1 polymer ?
#
loop_
_entity_poly.entity_id
_entity_poly.type
_entity_poly.pdbx_seq_one_letter_code
_entity_poly.pdbx_strand_id
1 'polypeptide(L)'
;MRRPARGTEDWWAVWIGLGLFTLSLPVLAGIDTLGWAAATQVWTVPAKAVAAVSKAYAALPGVESLVLTYLFLLAAMSLGAAALGFDLRRFVAGFSVIFWASYLCWLAGNHAYIAATPDKRAGFGIAWSLSLTGEAGFIVALLAGLVVGNFFPRASAALGEATRPEWYVKTAIVILGGSLGVQAAGARGLATAVLFRGLAAIVEAYLIYWAVVYLVARRFFGLTREWAAPLASGVSICGVSAAMATAAAIRARPIVPIMISSLVVVFAVVELLILPFAAQTFLAHQPLVAGAWMGLAVKTDGAAVASGAITDALIRAKAAGAGVAYQEGWILLTTTTVKVFIDMFIGVWAFVLAVVWTSAIERGSGARLSAADVWTRFPKFVLGYFASFLAMLLLVIARPGLLDAAKLATAETNVFRVLFFAMTFFTIGVASDFRKLGQEGIGRLALVYVVCLFGFIVWVGLAVSWIFFHGIVPPRVTS
;
A
#
# COMPACT_ATOMS: atom_id res chain seq x y z
N MET A 1 9.05 -29.26 -4.93
CA MET A 1 8.71 -28.13 -4.02
C MET A 1 7.80 -28.66 -2.93
N ARG A 2 8.24 -28.63 -1.66
CA ARG A 2 7.33 -28.91 -0.53
C ARG A 2 6.29 -27.79 -0.52
N ARG A 3 5.00 -28.11 -0.66
CA ARG A 3 3.92 -27.15 -0.41
C ARG A 3 4.10 -26.64 1.03
N PRO A 4 4.08 -25.32 1.29
CA PRO A 4 4.08 -24.82 2.66
C PRO A 4 2.90 -25.43 3.40
N ALA A 5 3.14 -25.91 4.63
CA ALA A 5 2.20 -26.75 5.36
C ALA A 5 0.86 -26.04 5.66
N ARG A 6 0.81 -24.70 5.66
CA ARG A 6 -0.39 -23.89 5.93
C ARG A 6 -0.36 -22.50 5.24
N GLY A 7 -0.59 -22.45 3.92
CA GLY A 7 -0.93 -21.20 3.20
C GLY A 7 0.23 -20.45 2.52
N THR A 8 -0.11 -19.34 1.84
CA THR A 8 0.84 -18.42 1.15
C THR A 8 1.08 -17.16 1.99
N GLU A 9 2.12 -16.39 1.68
CA GLU A 9 2.40 -15.09 2.34
C GLU A 9 1.17 -14.16 2.33
N ASP A 10 0.45 -14.16 1.21
CA ASP A 10 -0.80 -13.40 1.01
C ASP A 10 -1.93 -13.85 1.96
N TRP A 11 -2.08 -15.15 2.22
CA TRP A 11 -3.02 -15.65 3.22
C TRP A 11 -2.61 -15.28 4.65
N TRP A 12 -1.31 -15.31 4.95
CA TRP A 12 -0.81 -14.86 6.25
C TRP A 12 -1.00 -13.36 6.46
N ALA A 13 -0.91 -12.55 5.40
CA ALA A 13 -1.28 -11.14 5.46
C ALA A 13 -2.76 -10.96 5.85
N VAL A 14 -3.65 -11.77 5.25
CA VAL A 14 -5.09 -11.79 5.60
C VAL A 14 -5.30 -12.19 7.05
N TRP A 15 -4.71 -13.30 7.50
CA TRP A 15 -4.93 -13.81 8.85
C TRP A 15 -4.39 -12.88 9.93
N ILE A 16 -3.21 -12.29 9.73
CA ILE A 16 -2.64 -11.33 10.68
C ILE A 16 -3.48 -10.04 10.68
N GLY A 17 -3.85 -9.53 9.51
CA GLY A 17 -4.64 -8.31 9.39
C GLY A 17 -6.05 -8.46 9.99
N LEU A 18 -6.74 -9.58 9.70
CA LEU A 18 -8.03 -9.90 10.30
C LEU A 18 -7.89 -10.22 11.79
N GLY A 19 -6.80 -10.86 12.22
CA GLY A 19 -6.52 -11.10 13.63
C GLY A 19 -6.46 -9.79 14.41
N LEU A 20 -5.63 -8.84 13.96
CA LEU A 20 -5.56 -7.48 14.52
C LEU A 20 -6.92 -6.77 14.50
N PHE A 21 -7.64 -6.84 13.39
CA PHE A 21 -8.98 -6.29 13.26
C PHE A 21 -9.93 -6.88 14.32
N THR A 22 -10.02 -8.20 14.41
CA THR A 22 -10.87 -8.89 15.39
C THR A 22 -10.47 -8.59 16.83
N LEU A 23 -9.18 -8.45 17.12
CA LEU A 23 -8.66 -8.04 18.42
C LEU A 23 -9.06 -6.61 18.81
N SER A 24 -9.52 -5.78 17.88
CA SER A 24 -10.03 -4.44 18.20
C SER A 24 -11.53 -4.37 18.47
N LEU A 25 -12.29 -5.38 18.03
CA LEU A 25 -13.74 -5.39 18.17
C LEU A 25 -14.25 -5.47 19.63
N PRO A 26 -13.55 -6.06 20.62
CA PRO A 26 -13.97 -6.04 22.01
C PRO A 26 -14.19 -4.62 22.58
N VAL A 27 -13.56 -3.59 22.00
CA VAL A 27 -13.77 -2.17 22.36
C VAL A 27 -15.23 -1.76 22.19
N LEU A 28 -15.95 -2.37 21.24
CA LEU A 28 -17.39 -2.15 21.02
C LEU A 28 -18.25 -2.59 22.21
N ALA A 29 -17.72 -3.47 23.07
CA ALA A 29 -18.31 -3.91 24.33
C ALA A 29 -17.65 -3.28 25.56
N GLY A 30 -16.79 -2.26 25.37
CA GLY A 30 -16.06 -1.58 26.44
C GLY A 30 -14.79 -2.30 26.93
N ILE A 31 -14.36 -3.36 26.24
CA ILE A 31 -13.14 -4.11 26.59
C ILE A 31 -12.00 -3.67 25.66
N ASP A 32 -11.05 -2.93 26.20
CA ASP A 32 -9.94 -2.37 25.42
C ASP A 32 -8.72 -3.31 25.40
N THR A 33 -8.57 -4.04 24.30
CA THR A 33 -7.58 -5.11 24.10
C THR A 33 -6.32 -4.68 23.36
N LEU A 34 -6.36 -3.58 22.59
CA LEU A 34 -5.22 -3.07 21.81
C LEU A 34 -4.83 -1.63 22.18
N GLY A 35 -5.50 -1.01 23.15
CA GLY A 35 -5.27 0.35 23.62
C GLY A 35 -3.88 0.62 24.18
N TRP A 36 -3.14 -0.43 24.55
CA TRP A 36 -1.75 -0.37 24.99
C TRP A 36 -0.76 -0.15 23.83
N ALA A 37 -1.20 -0.25 22.57
CA ALA A 37 -0.33 -0.11 21.40
C ALA A 37 0.27 1.31 21.29
N ALA A 38 1.50 1.39 20.76
CA ALA A 38 2.29 2.62 20.76
C ALA A 38 1.87 3.62 19.69
N ALA A 39 1.09 4.63 20.08
CA ALA A 39 0.80 5.79 19.26
C ALA A 39 1.96 6.79 19.29
N THR A 40 2.51 7.10 18.12
CA THR A 40 3.53 8.15 17.97
C THR A 40 2.83 9.51 17.83
N GLN A 41 3.26 10.48 18.63
CA GLN A 41 2.74 11.84 18.63
C GLN A 41 3.73 12.78 17.94
N VAL A 42 3.23 13.91 17.44
CA VAL A 42 4.11 14.99 17.00
C VAL A 42 4.85 15.57 18.21
N TRP A 43 6.18 15.70 18.12
CA TRP A 43 7.00 15.99 19.30
C TRP A 43 8.09 17.02 19.06
N THR A 44 8.39 17.79 20.12
CA THR A 44 9.63 18.58 20.29
C THR A 44 10.50 18.02 21.42
N VAL A 45 9.85 17.40 22.41
CA VAL A 45 10.50 16.72 23.53
C VAL A 45 10.37 15.21 23.33
N PRO A 46 11.49 14.47 23.17
CA PRO A 46 11.47 13.03 22.87
C PRO A 46 10.65 12.19 23.86
N ALA A 47 10.63 12.56 25.14
CA ALA A 47 9.88 11.85 26.18
C ALA A 47 8.35 11.84 25.95
N LYS A 48 7.82 12.76 25.12
CA LYS A 48 6.38 12.84 24.78
C LYS A 48 6.07 12.28 23.39
N ALA A 49 7.07 11.71 22.71
CA ALA A 49 6.91 11.26 21.34
C ALA A 49 6.06 10.01 21.19
N VAL A 50 5.91 9.22 22.26
CA VAL A 50 5.19 7.96 22.25
C VAL A 50 4.29 7.88 23.47
N ALA A 51 3.06 7.42 23.25
CA ALA A 51 2.09 7.12 24.30
C ALA A 51 1.24 5.92 23.89
N ALA A 52 0.55 5.30 24.85
CA ALA A 52 -0.49 4.33 24.53
C ALA A 52 -1.61 5.01 23.72
N VAL A 53 -2.17 4.31 22.73
CA VAL A 53 -3.19 4.86 21.82
C VAL A 53 -4.51 5.16 22.56
N SER A 54 -4.84 4.37 23.56
CA SER A 54 -6.05 4.56 24.38
C SER A 54 -5.72 5.22 25.71
N LYS A 55 -6.63 6.10 26.14
CA LYS A 55 -6.56 6.74 27.46
C LYS A 55 -6.71 5.74 28.62
N ALA A 56 -7.30 4.57 28.38
CA ALA A 56 -7.40 3.52 29.39
C ALA A 56 -6.02 3.04 29.87
N TYR A 57 -5.00 3.19 29.03
CA TYR A 57 -3.62 2.78 29.30
C TYR A 57 -2.69 3.97 29.57
N ALA A 58 -3.22 5.12 29.99
CA ALA A 58 -2.41 6.33 30.23
C ALA A 58 -1.30 6.16 31.29
N ALA A 59 -1.43 5.17 32.18
CA ALA A 59 -0.40 4.83 33.17
C ALA A 59 0.78 4.03 32.59
N LEU A 60 0.62 3.40 31.41
CA LEU A 60 1.68 2.67 30.73
C LEU A 60 2.60 3.68 30.03
N PRO A 61 3.90 3.75 30.38
CA PRO A 61 4.77 4.71 29.73
C PRO A 61 5.04 4.32 28.27
N GLY A 62 5.35 5.32 27.44
CA GLY A 62 5.37 5.18 25.99
C GLY A 62 6.42 4.22 25.46
N VAL A 63 7.55 4.08 26.17
CA VAL A 63 8.63 3.17 25.78
C VAL A 63 8.21 1.71 26.00
N GLU A 64 7.54 1.42 27.11
CA GLU A 64 6.98 0.10 27.41
C GLU A 64 5.90 -0.26 26.41
N SER A 65 5.01 0.68 26.08
CA SER A 65 4.02 0.52 25.02
C SER A 65 4.68 0.17 23.67
N LEU A 66 5.80 0.83 23.33
CA LEU A 66 6.55 0.54 22.11
C LEU A 66 7.21 -0.83 22.12
N VAL A 67 7.83 -1.22 23.24
CA VAL A 67 8.44 -2.55 23.38
C VAL A 67 7.38 -3.65 23.31
N LEU A 68 6.22 -3.47 23.95
CA LEU A 68 5.10 -4.40 23.84
C LEU A 68 4.59 -4.50 22.40
N THR A 69 4.50 -3.36 21.70
CA THR A 69 4.05 -3.31 20.29
C THR A 69 5.02 -4.08 19.39
N TYR A 70 6.32 -3.88 19.61
CA TYR A 70 7.38 -4.63 18.94
C TYR A 70 7.27 -6.14 19.21
N LEU A 71 7.18 -6.55 20.48
CA LEU A 71 7.14 -7.97 20.86
C LEU A 71 5.88 -8.66 20.30
N PHE A 72 4.74 -7.98 20.34
CA PHE A 72 3.49 -8.48 19.79
C PHE A 72 3.59 -8.68 18.27
N LEU A 73 4.07 -7.69 17.53
CA LEU A 73 4.26 -7.81 16.08
C LEU A 73 5.33 -8.84 15.72
N LEU A 74 6.43 -8.90 16.47
CA LEU A 74 7.46 -9.92 16.30
C LEU A 74 6.85 -11.31 16.45
N ALA A 75 6.04 -11.55 17.49
CA ALA A 75 5.38 -12.83 17.71
C ALA A 75 4.40 -13.17 16.57
N ALA A 76 3.53 -12.23 16.17
CA ALA A 76 2.55 -12.44 15.11
C ALA A 76 3.22 -12.74 13.75
N MET A 77 4.24 -11.97 13.39
CA MET A 77 4.98 -12.14 12.13
C MET A 77 5.85 -13.40 12.15
N SER A 78 6.46 -13.73 13.30
CA SER A 78 7.25 -14.95 13.48
C SER A 78 6.39 -16.22 13.37
N LEU A 79 5.14 -16.18 13.85
CA LEU A 79 4.19 -17.28 13.68
C LEU A 79 3.93 -17.55 12.19
N GLY A 80 3.69 -16.49 11.40
CA GLY A 80 3.53 -16.62 9.97
C GLY A 80 4.81 -17.09 9.28
N ALA A 81 5.98 -16.60 9.71
CA ALA A 81 7.27 -16.97 9.12
C ALA A 81 7.57 -18.45 9.36
N ALA A 82 7.31 -18.96 10.57
CA ALA A 82 7.44 -20.36 10.91
C ALA A 82 6.51 -21.24 10.05
N ALA A 83 5.26 -20.81 9.82
CA ALA A 83 4.31 -21.55 8.99
C ALA A 83 4.65 -21.54 7.48
N LEU A 84 5.30 -20.47 7.00
CA LEU A 84 5.81 -20.35 5.64
C LEU A 84 7.13 -21.11 5.43
N GLY A 85 7.76 -21.59 6.51
CA GLY A 85 9.01 -22.35 6.47
C GLY A 85 10.26 -21.48 6.32
N PHE A 86 10.20 -20.20 6.73
CA PHE A 86 11.35 -19.30 6.78
C PHE A 86 12.33 -19.68 7.89
N ASP A 87 13.59 -19.28 7.74
CA ASP A 87 14.57 -19.41 8.83
C ASP A 87 14.20 -18.44 9.96
N LEU A 88 13.62 -18.98 11.03
CA LEU A 88 13.08 -18.17 12.11
C LEU A 88 14.14 -17.30 12.80
N ARG A 89 15.39 -17.77 12.91
CA ARG A 89 16.45 -16.98 13.55
C ARG A 89 16.83 -15.77 12.69
N ARG A 90 17.00 -16.00 11.38
CA ARG A 90 17.28 -14.92 10.42
C ARG A 90 16.10 -13.98 10.28
N PHE A 91 14.88 -14.51 10.26
CA PHE A 91 13.66 -13.73 10.18
C PHE A 91 13.51 -12.83 11.40
N VAL A 92 13.64 -13.36 12.63
CA VAL A 92 13.55 -12.57 13.87
C VAL A 92 14.60 -11.47 13.87
N ALA A 93 15.86 -11.79 13.59
CA ALA A 93 16.94 -10.78 13.55
C ALA A 93 16.67 -9.69 12.50
N GLY A 94 16.29 -10.09 11.28
CA GLY A 94 15.96 -9.17 10.19
C GLY A 94 14.74 -8.31 10.50
N PHE A 95 13.68 -8.92 11.06
CA PHE A 95 12.46 -8.23 11.46
C PHE A 95 12.74 -7.20 12.55
N SER A 96 13.54 -7.53 13.56
CA SER A 96 13.94 -6.58 14.60
C SER A 96 14.63 -5.35 14.02
N VAL A 97 15.61 -5.55 13.13
CA VAL A 97 16.31 -4.44 12.47
C VAL A 97 15.34 -3.61 11.63
N ILE A 98 14.50 -4.25 10.81
CA ILE A 98 13.52 -3.57 9.96
C ILE A 98 12.54 -2.77 10.81
N PHE A 99 11.98 -3.37 11.86
CA PHE A 99 11.03 -2.71 12.76
C PHE A 99 11.63 -1.46 13.38
N TRP A 100 12.79 -1.58 14.04
CA TRP A 100 13.41 -0.45 14.73
C TRP A 100 13.91 0.62 13.77
N ALA A 101 14.52 0.25 12.64
CA ALA A 101 14.92 1.23 11.63
C ALA A 101 13.72 2.00 11.06
N SER A 102 12.63 1.28 10.76
CA SER A 102 11.39 1.89 10.26
C SER A 102 10.73 2.77 11.31
N TYR A 103 10.71 2.34 12.57
CA TYR A 103 10.16 3.11 13.68
C TYR A 103 10.96 4.38 13.94
N LEU A 104 12.30 4.32 13.87
CA LEU A 104 13.15 5.51 14.01
C LEU A 104 12.90 6.51 12.88
N CYS A 105 12.70 6.04 11.65
CA CYS A 105 12.31 6.90 10.53
C CYS A 105 10.92 7.52 10.74
N TRP A 106 9.96 6.73 11.24
CA TRP A 106 8.63 7.20 11.61
C TRP A 106 8.67 8.25 12.72
N LEU A 107 9.46 8.00 13.77
CA LEU A 107 9.68 8.91 14.89
C LEU A 107 10.33 10.23 14.43
N ALA A 108 11.34 10.15 13.56
CA ALA A 108 11.98 11.32 12.96
C ALA A 108 10.97 12.13 12.13
N GLY A 109 10.13 11.48 11.32
CA GLY A 109 9.05 12.11 10.58
C GLY A 109 8.06 12.88 11.46
N ASN A 110 7.81 12.39 12.68
CA ASN A 110 6.91 13.02 13.65
C ASN A 110 7.57 14.15 14.46
N HIS A 111 8.83 14.49 14.21
CA HIS A 111 9.42 15.68 14.85
C HIS A 111 8.66 16.94 14.40
N ALA A 112 8.35 17.85 15.31
CA ALA A 112 7.48 19.01 15.04
C ALA A 112 7.98 19.91 13.90
N TYR A 113 9.29 20.11 13.72
CA TYR A 113 9.85 20.84 12.58
C TYR A 113 9.58 20.18 11.22
N ILE A 114 9.25 18.88 11.20
CA ILE A 114 8.86 18.16 9.98
C ILE A 114 7.33 18.10 9.91
N ALA A 115 6.68 17.59 10.97
CA ALA A 115 5.27 17.22 10.93
C ALA A 115 4.28 18.35 11.22
N ALA A 116 4.63 19.35 12.03
CA ALA A 116 3.65 20.32 12.49
C ALA A 116 3.10 21.15 11.32
N THR A 117 1.79 21.20 11.17
CA THR A 117 1.10 22.05 10.18
C THR A 117 1.01 23.49 10.71
N PRO A 118 0.79 24.50 9.83
CA PRO A 118 0.80 25.91 10.23
C PRO A 118 -0.10 26.25 11.43
N ASP A 119 -1.28 25.62 11.49
CA ASP A 119 -2.26 25.73 12.56
C ASP A 119 -1.79 25.15 13.91
N LYS A 120 -0.86 24.20 13.90
CA LYS A 120 -0.36 23.52 15.12
C LYS A 120 0.97 24.07 15.62
N ARG A 121 1.69 24.88 14.83
CA ARG A 121 3.03 25.42 15.18
C ARG A 121 3.04 26.17 16.50
N ALA A 122 2.02 27.01 16.74
CA ALA A 122 1.90 27.78 17.98
C ALA A 122 1.83 26.88 19.21
N GLY A 123 1.10 25.75 19.12
CA GLY A 123 1.00 24.76 20.21
C GLY A 123 2.31 24.03 20.52
N PHE A 124 3.27 24.02 19.60
CA PHE A 124 4.61 23.45 19.79
C PHE A 124 5.70 24.49 20.08
N GLY A 125 5.37 25.78 20.06
CA GLY A 125 6.35 26.86 20.29
C GLY A 125 7.42 26.99 19.19
N ILE A 126 7.12 26.57 17.96
CA ILE A 126 8.07 26.63 16.83
C ILE A 126 7.68 27.72 15.83
N ALA A 127 8.67 28.42 15.27
CA ALA A 127 8.45 29.50 14.30
C ALA A 127 8.21 28.99 12.87
N TRP A 128 8.75 27.82 12.54
CA TRP A 128 8.67 27.23 11.20
C TRP A 128 8.60 25.71 11.27
N SER A 129 8.10 25.10 10.20
CA SER A 129 8.11 23.65 9.98
C SER A 129 7.98 23.37 8.48
N LEU A 130 8.39 22.18 8.05
CA LEU A 130 8.19 21.69 6.67
C LEU A 130 6.72 21.41 6.35
N SER A 131 5.86 21.31 7.38
CA SER A 131 4.43 21.01 7.24
C SER A 131 4.18 19.73 6.42
N LEU A 132 4.91 18.66 6.71
CA LEU A 132 4.81 17.40 5.96
C LEU A 132 4.00 16.33 6.71
N THR A 133 3.40 16.65 7.85
CA THR A 133 2.73 15.70 8.78
C THR A 133 3.66 14.56 9.24
N GLY A 134 3.19 13.64 10.09
CA GLY A 134 4.02 12.55 10.61
C GLY A 134 4.42 11.55 9.50
N GLU A 135 3.60 11.49 8.46
CA GLU A 135 3.70 10.64 7.27
C GLU A 135 4.97 10.88 6.46
N ALA A 136 5.64 12.02 6.66
CA ALA A 136 7.01 12.26 6.18
C ALA A 136 7.98 11.13 6.59
N GLY A 137 7.73 10.48 7.73
CA GLY A 137 8.52 9.35 8.22
C GLY A 137 8.54 8.16 7.25
N PHE A 138 7.50 7.99 6.42
CA PHE A 138 7.50 6.94 5.38
C PHE A 138 8.51 7.24 4.26
N ILE A 139 8.64 8.51 3.88
CA ILE A 139 9.64 8.95 2.88
C ILE A 139 11.04 8.75 3.45
N VAL A 140 11.26 9.13 4.72
CA VAL A 140 12.53 8.89 5.41
C VAL A 140 12.85 7.40 5.47
N ALA A 141 11.86 6.55 5.77
CA ALA A 141 12.03 5.10 5.80
C ALA A 141 12.44 4.54 4.43
N LEU A 142 11.80 4.98 3.35
CA LEU A 142 12.16 4.60 1.99
C LEU A 142 13.59 5.01 1.64
N LEU A 143 13.97 6.26 1.89
CA LEU A 143 15.31 6.76 1.61
C LEU A 143 16.38 6.01 2.41
N ALA A 144 16.12 5.75 3.71
CA ALA A 144 17.00 4.94 4.53
C ALA A 144 17.15 3.51 3.99
N GLY A 145 16.04 2.90 3.58
CA GLY A 145 16.05 1.59 2.94
C GLY A 145 16.86 1.56 1.65
N LEU A 146 16.71 2.59 0.79
CA LEU A 146 17.48 2.72 -0.46
C LEU A 146 18.99 2.82 -0.19
N VAL A 147 19.37 3.57 0.85
CA VAL A 147 20.76 3.66 1.29
C VAL A 147 21.27 2.27 1.68
N VAL A 148 20.52 1.52 2.49
CA VAL A 148 20.88 0.14 2.88
C VAL A 148 20.98 -0.79 1.67
N GLY A 149 19.98 -0.77 0.77
CA GLY A 149 19.91 -1.66 -0.40
C GLY A 149 21.05 -1.46 -1.41
N ASN A 150 21.43 -0.20 -1.65
CA ASN A 150 22.38 0.14 -2.72
C ASN A 150 23.82 0.33 -2.22
N PHE A 151 24.01 0.88 -1.01
CA PHE A 151 25.36 1.13 -0.45
C PHE A 151 25.83 0.05 0.53
N PHE A 152 24.93 -0.74 1.12
CA PHE A 152 25.26 -1.78 2.10
C PHE A 152 24.73 -3.17 1.70
N PRO A 153 25.17 -3.75 0.56
CA PRO A 153 24.61 -4.99 0.01
C PRO A 153 24.72 -6.20 0.95
N ARG A 154 25.76 -6.27 1.81
CA ARG A 154 25.89 -7.33 2.82
C ARG A 154 24.80 -7.23 3.90
N ALA A 155 24.48 -6.00 4.32
CA ALA A 155 23.39 -5.77 5.27
C ALA A 155 22.04 -6.09 4.63
N SER A 156 21.80 -5.62 3.40
CA SER A 156 20.59 -5.98 2.62
C SER A 156 20.41 -7.50 2.50
N ALA A 157 21.47 -8.24 2.17
CA ALA A 157 21.44 -9.70 2.11
C ALA A 157 21.12 -10.36 3.46
N ALA A 158 21.65 -9.82 4.58
CA ALA A 158 21.36 -10.31 5.91
C ALA A 158 19.88 -10.09 6.33
N LEU A 159 19.25 -9.03 5.83
CA LEU A 159 17.83 -8.71 6.08
C LEU A 159 16.88 -9.45 5.13
N GLY A 160 17.39 -10.17 4.14
CA GLY A 160 16.59 -10.69 3.02
C GLY A 160 15.45 -11.63 3.44
N GLU A 161 15.59 -12.38 4.54
CA GLU A 161 14.52 -13.27 5.03
C GLU A 161 13.26 -12.48 5.43
N ALA A 162 13.46 -11.31 6.05
CA ALA A 162 12.41 -10.43 6.57
C ALA A 162 12.07 -9.25 5.63
N THR A 163 12.80 -9.05 4.53
CA THR A 163 12.50 -7.99 3.55
C THR A 163 11.30 -8.40 2.68
N ARG A 164 10.10 -8.26 3.24
CA ARG A 164 8.81 -8.71 2.68
C ARG A 164 7.81 -7.56 2.55
N PRO A 165 8.07 -6.58 1.66
CA PRO A 165 7.24 -5.37 1.55
C PRO A 165 5.76 -5.69 1.25
N GLU A 166 5.52 -6.69 0.41
CA GLU A 166 4.17 -7.16 0.05
C GLU A 166 3.40 -7.74 1.25
N TRP A 167 4.06 -8.52 2.10
CA TRP A 167 3.43 -9.06 3.31
C TRP A 167 2.98 -7.94 4.24
N TYR A 168 3.84 -6.95 4.49
CA TYR A 168 3.54 -5.83 5.37
C TYR A 168 2.41 -4.95 4.82
N VAL A 169 2.48 -4.53 3.56
CA VAL A 169 1.44 -3.66 2.98
C VAL A 169 0.09 -4.37 2.91
N LYS A 170 0.05 -5.65 2.53
CA LYS A 170 -1.21 -6.40 2.43
C LYS A 170 -1.87 -6.55 3.79
N THR A 171 -1.08 -6.79 4.84
CA THR A 171 -1.57 -6.80 6.22
C THR A 171 -2.15 -5.44 6.60
N ALA A 172 -1.47 -4.35 6.26
CA ALA A 172 -1.94 -2.99 6.50
C ALA A 172 -3.22 -2.65 5.72
N ILE A 173 -3.37 -3.10 4.47
CA ILE A 173 -4.57 -2.90 3.65
C ILE A 173 -5.77 -3.63 4.26
N VAL A 174 -5.59 -4.86 4.75
CA VAL A 174 -6.66 -5.60 5.45
C VAL A 174 -7.13 -4.85 6.69
N ILE A 175 -6.21 -4.28 7.48
CA ILE A 175 -6.54 -3.44 8.64
C ILE A 175 -7.27 -2.16 8.18
N LEU A 176 -6.76 -1.50 7.13
CA LEU A 176 -7.30 -0.27 6.57
C LEU A 176 -8.76 -0.40 6.16
N GLY A 177 -9.17 -1.57 5.65
CA GLY A 177 -10.57 -1.84 5.31
C GLY A 177 -11.54 -1.51 6.45
N GLY A 178 -11.20 -1.87 7.69
CA GLY A 178 -12.02 -1.56 8.87
C GLY A 178 -12.16 -0.06 9.12
N SER A 179 -11.04 0.68 9.13
CA SER A 179 -11.03 2.15 9.28
C SER A 179 -11.86 2.84 8.21
N LEU A 180 -11.74 2.38 6.96
CA LEU A 180 -12.48 2.93 5.84
C LEU A 180 -13.98 2.58 5.88
N GLY A 181 -14.34 1.40 6.40
CA GLY A 181 -15.74 1.02 6.64
C GLY A 181 -16.43 1.96 7.63
N VAL A 182 -15.74 2.34 8.70
CA VAL A 182 -16.24 3.33 9.69
C VAL A 182 -16.38 4.72 9.06
N GLN A 183 -15.36 5.18 8.34
CA GLN A 183 -15.40 6.47 7.64
C GLN A 183 -16.55 6.53 6.61
N ALA A 184 -16.72 5.46 5.83
CA ALA A 184 -17.78 5.35 4.84
C ALA A 184 -19.17 5.38 5.48
N ALA A 185 -19.35 4.70 6.62
CA ALA A 185 -20.60 4.74 7.37
C ALA A 185 -20.93 6.15 7.89
N GLY A 186 -19.91 6.92 8.27
CA GLY A 186 -20.04 8.31 8.73
C GLY A 186 -20.34 9.33 7.64
N ALA A 187 -20.07 9.02 6.37
CA ALA A 187 -20.21 9.93 5.23
C ALA A 187 -20.88 9.24 4.01
N ARG A 188 -22.11 8.77 4.23
CA ARG A 188 -22.87 7.85 3.36
C ARG A 188 -22.93 8.25 1.87
N GLY A 189 -23.06 9.55 1.56
CA GLY A 189 -23.15 10.04 0.18
C GLY A 189 -21.82 10.07 -0.57
N LEU A 190 -20.76 10.57 0.07
CA LEU A 190 -19.44 10.72 -0.55
C LEU A 190 -18.75 9.37 -0.75
N ALA A 191 -18.87 8.45 0.22
CA ALA A 191 -18.26 7.13 0.15
C ALA A 191 -18.83 6.28 -1.00
N THR A 192 -20.15 6.30 -1.19
CA THR A 192 -20.81 5.59 -2.31
C THR A 192 -20.36 6.15 -3.65
N ALA A 193 -20.24 7.48 -3.77
CA ALA A 193 -19.74 8.13 -4.98
C ALA A 193 -18.29 7.72 -5.28
N VAL A 194 -17.41 7.68 -4.27
CA VAL A 194 -16.00 7.25 -4.43
C VAL A 194 -15.91 5.78 -4.87
N LEU A 195 -16.70 4.89 -4.27
CA LEU A 195 -16.71 3.47 -4.64
C LEU A 195 -17.19 3.24 -6.08
N PHE A 196 -18.31 3.84 -6.46
CA PHE A 196 -18.87 3.66 -7.81
C PHE A 196 -18.00 4.28 -8.90
N ARG A 197 -17.48 5.49 -8.65
CA ARG A 197 -16.57 6.19 -9.55
C ARG A 197 -15.21 5.49 -9.66
N GLY A 198 -14.73 4.92 -8.55
CA GLY A 198 -13.53 4.08 -8.55
C GLY A 198 -13.70 2.86 -9.45
N LEU A 199 -14.83 2.14 -9.35
CA LEU A 199 -15.13 1.00 -10.21
C LEU A 199 -15.21 1.39 -11.70
N ALA A 200 -15.88 2.49 -12.01
CA ALA A 200 -16.02 2.98 -13.39
C ALA A 200 -14.68 3.43 -14.01
N ALA A 201 -13.88 4.19 -13.24
CA ALA A 201 -12.53 4.59 -13.62
C ALA A 201 -11.64 3.40 -13.99
N ILE A 202 -11.84 2.26 -13.31
CA ILE A 202 -11.03 1.07 -13.53
C ILE A 202 -11.38 0.40 -14.84
N VAL A 203 -12.66 0.18 -15.14
CA VAL A 203 -13.05 -0.45 -16.42
C VAL A 203 -12.50 0.35 -17.60
N GLU A 204 -12.56 1.67 -17.52
CA GLU A 204 -12.07 2.57 -18.57
C GLU A 204 -10.54 2.56 -18.69
N ALA A 205 -9.82 2.82 -17.58
CA ALA A 205 -8.36 2.87 -17.61
C ALA A 205 -7.77 1.50 -17.98
N TYR A 206 -8.37 0.41 -17.49
CA TYR A 206 -7.85 -0.94 -17.63
C TYR A 206 -7.86 -1.45 -19.08
N LEU A 207 -8.99 -1.30 -19.78
CA LEU A 207 -9.13 -1.75 -21.17
C LEU A 207 -8.12 -1.07 -22.09
N ILE A 208 -7.81 0.19 -21.80
CA ILE A 208 -6.91 1.00 -22.61
C ILE A 208 -5.44 0.73 -22.22
N TYR A 209 -5.13 0.66 -20.92
CA TYR A 209 -3.75 0.51 -20.45
C TYR A 209 -3.09 -0.75 -20.97
N TRP A 210 -3.71 -1.90 -20.75
CA TRP A 210 -3.08 -3.17 -21.12
C TRP A 210 -2.89 -3.27 -22.63
N ALA A 211 -3.92 -2.90 -23.41
CA ALA A 211 -3.88 -2.98 -24.87
C ALA A 211 -2.78 -2.09 -25.46
N VAL A 212 -2.70 -0.83 -25.04
CA VAL A 212 -1.69 0.12 -25.54
C VAL A 212 -0.28 -0.35 -25.16
N VAL A 213 -0.04 -0.71 -23.90
CA VAL A 213 1.29 -1.17 -23.46
C VAL A 213 1.71 -2.43 -24.20
N TYR A 214 0.79 -3.39 -24.38
CA TYR A 214 1.06 -4.61 -25.13
C TYR A 214 1.39 -4.30 -26.61
N LEU A 215 0.64 -3.40 -27.25
CA LEU A 215 0.89 -2.97 -28.63
C LEU A 215 2.24 -2.25 -28.76
N VAL A 216 2.57 -1.34 -27.83
CA VAL A 216 3.87 -0.65 -27.81
C VAL A 216 5.01 -1.66 -27.67
N ALA A 217 4.92 -2.55 -26.68
CA ALA A 217 5.89 -3.61 -26.45
C ALA A 217 6.11 -4.51 -27.68
N ARG A 218 5.04 -4.90 -28.37
CA ARG A 218 5.09 -5.82 -29.52
C ARG A 218 5.48 -5.15 -30.82
N ARG A 219 4.87 -4.01 -31.16
CA ARG A 219 4.95 -3.36 -32.48
C ARG A 219 6.17 -2.45 -32.60
N PHE A 220 6.47 -1.67 -31.56
CA PHE A 220 7.54 -0.67 -31.60
C PHE A 220 8.86 -1.22 -31.07
N PHE A 221 8.82 -2.07 -30.04
CA PHE A 221 10.03 -2.60 -29.40
C PHE A 221 10.34 -4.06 -29.74
N GLY A 222 9.47 -4.71 -30.52
CA GLY A 222 9.68 -6.06 -31.03
C GLY A 222 9.78 -7.14 -29.95
N LEU A 223 9.22 -6.91 -28.76
CA LEU A 223 9.22 -7.93 -27.69
C LEU A 223 8.40 -9.15 -28.11
N THR A 224 8.83 -10.34 -27.68
CA THR A 224 8.05 -11.57 -27.89
C THR A 224 6.79 -11.53 -27.02
N ARG A 225 5.80 -12.37 -27.34
CA ARG A 225 4.55 -12.45 -26.56
C ARG A 225 4.81 -12.81 -25.09
N GLU A 226 5.78 -13.70 -24.87
CA GLU A 226 6.23 -14.16 -23.56
C GLU A 226 6.68 -12.99 -22.67
N TRP A 227 7.37 -11.99 -23.23
CA TRP A 227 7.82 -10.80 -22.49
C TRP A 227 6.77 -9.68 -22.46
N ALA A 228 6.10 -9.44 -23.60
CA ALA A 228 5.19 -8.31 -23.76
C ALA A 228 3.93 -8.46 -22.91
N ALA A 229 3.35 -9.66 -22.79
CA ALA A 229 2.10 -9.84 -22.04
C ALA A 229 2.31 -9.64 -20.52
N PRO A 230 3.31 -10.28 -19.87
CA PRO A 230 3.58 -10.02 -18.46
C PRO A 230 4.08 -8.60 -18.19
N LEU A 231 4.82 -7.99 -19.13
CA LEU A 231 5.24 -6.58 -19.01
C LEU A 231 4.02 -5.67 -19.03
N ALA A 232 3.13 -5.83 -20.02
CA ALA A 232 1.91 -5.05 -20.12
C ALA A 232 1.02 -5.21 -18.89
N SER A 233 0.87 -6.43 -18.36
CA SER A 233 0.15 -6.65 -17.11
C SER A 233 0.84 -5.99 -15.92
N GLY A 234 2.16 -6.06 -15.84
CA GLY A 234 2.93 -5.42 -14.77
C GLY A 234 2.79 -3.89 -14.79
N VAL A 235 3.04 -3.26 -15.93
CA VAL A 235 2.95 -1.80 -16.04
C VAL A 235 1.50 -1.32 -15.94
N SER A 236 0.50 -2.10 -16.35
CA SER A 236 -0.88 -1.59 -16.46
C SER A 236 -1.76 -1.86 -15.23
N ILE A 237 -1.43 -2.84 -14.39
CA ILE A 237 -2.32 -3.34 -13.32
C ILE A 237 -1.74 -3.02 -11.93
N CYS A 238 -1.18 -4.03 -11.25
CA CYS A 238 -0.66 -3.99 -9.88
C CYS A 238 0.84 -4.33 -9.82
N GLY A 239 1.54 -4.25 -10.95
CA GLY A 239 2.97 -4.47 -10.97
C GLY A 239 3.34 -5.95 -10.84
N VAL A 240 3.96 -6.30 -9.71
CA VAL A 240 4.59 -7.61 -9.49
C VAL A 240 3.57 -8.75 -9.57
N SER A 241 2.44 -8.63 -8.86
CA SER A 241 1.42 -9.68 -8.80
C SER A 241 0.81 -9.95 -10.18
N ALA A 242 0.56 -8.90 -10.97
CA ALA A 242 0.01 -9.02 -12.32
C ALA A 242 1.01 -9.60 -13.33
N ALA A 243 2.28 -9.20 -13.24
CA ALA A 243 3.34 -9.78 -14.06
C ALA A 243 3.50 -11.28 -13.77
N MET A 244 3.52 -11.67 -12.49
CA MET A 244 3.57 -13.08 -12.06
C MET A 244 2.35 -13.87 -12.52
N ALA A 245 1.15 -13.37 -12.27
CA ALA A 245 -0.09 -14.03 -12.65
C ALA A 245 -0.19 -14.22 -14.17
N THR A 246 0.22 -13.21 -14.93
CA THR A 246 0.22 -13.26 -16.40
C THR A 246 1.28 -14.22 -16.93
N ALA A 247 2.50 -14.18 -16.40
CA ALA A 247 3.55 -15.12 -16.77
C ALA A 247 3.13 -16.57 -16.48
N ALA A 248 2.48 -16.82 -15.34
CA ALA A 248 1.92 -18.13 -15.03
C ALA A 248 0.79 -18.53 -15.98
N ALA A 249 -0.09 -17.58 -16.34
CA ALA A 249 -1.20 -17.80 -17.28
C ALA A 249 -0.72 -18.21 -18.67
N ILE A 250 0.37 -17.62 -19.14
CA ILE A 250 0.94 -17.88 -20.47
C ILE A 250 2.09 -18.90 -20.46
N ARG A 251 2.39 -19.49 -19.29
CA ARG A 251 3.51 -20.44 -19.08
C ARG A 251 4.88 -19.88 -19.49
N ALA A 252 5.13 -18.60 -19.21
CA ALA A 252 6.41 -17.96 -19.46
C ALA A 252 7.52 -18.55 -18.56
N ARG A 253 8.77 -18.44 -19.03
CA ARG A 253 9.94 -18.86 -18.24
C ARG A 253 10.03 -18.06 -16.94
N PRO A 254 10.47 -18.66 -15.81
CA PRO A 254 10.54 -17.99 -14.51
C PRO A 254 11.34 -16.68 -14.50
N ILE A 255 12.36 -16.57 -15.36
CA ILE A 255 13.17 -15.35 -15.49
C ILE A 255 12.33 -14.13 -15.92
N VAL A 256 11.31 -14.33 -16.76
CA VAL A 256 10.51 -13.25 -17.33
C VAL A 256 9.82 -12.42 -16.25
N PRO A 257 8.96 -13.01 -15.41
CA PRO A 257 8.27 -12.22 -14.39
C PRO A 257 9.23 -11.76 -13.29
N ILE A 258 10.34 -12.45 -12.99
CA ILE A 258 11.36 -11.99 -12.02
C ILE A 258 11.97 -10.66 -12.47
N MET A 259 12.32 -10.56 -13.75
CA MET A 259 12.95 -9.37 -14.33
C MET A 259 11.96 -8.21 -14.41
N ILE A 260 10.73 -8.46 -14.85
CA ILE A 260 9.66 -7.46 -14.88
C ILE A 260 9.34 -6.96 -13.47
N SER A 261 9.27 -7.87 -12.49
CA SER A 261 9.00 -7.49 -11.10
C SER A 261 10.11 -6.63 -10.51
N SER A 262 11.36 -6.96 -10.81
CA SER A 262 12.51 -6.13 -10.39
C SER A 262 12.41 -4.71 -10.97
N LEU A 263 12.01 -4.60 -12.24
CA LEU A 263 11.84 -3.31 -12.92
C LEU A 263 10.69 -2.49 -12.34
N VAL A 264 9.54 -3.13 -12.11
CA VAL A 264 8.36 -2.54 -11.48
C VAL A 264 8.71 -1.95 -10.12
N VAL A 265 9.41 -2.69 -9.26
CA VAL A 265 9.78 -2.21 -7.91
C VAL A 265 10.66 -0.97 -8.00
N VAL A 266 11.64 -0.97 -8.90
CA VAL A 266 12.53 0.18 -9.10
C VAL A 266 11.76 1.43 -9.55
N PHE A 267 10.87 1.31 -10.52
CA PHE A 267 10.06 2.46 -10.96
C PHE A 267 8.99 2.86 -9.95
N ALA A 268 8.46 1.92 -9.16
CA ALA A 268 7.52 2.24 -8.09
C ALA A 268 8.12 3.18 -7.04
N VAL A 269 9.42 3.05 -6.76
CA VAL A 269 10.16 4.01 -5.93
C VAL A 269 10.21 5.38 -6.59
N VAL A 270 10.51 5.43 -7.90
CA VAL A 270 10.55 6.70 -8.66
C VAL A 270 9.17 7.38 -8.66
N GLU A 271 8.10 6.63 -8.92
CA GLU A 271 6.72 7.10 -8.87
C GLU A 271 6.37 7.68 -7.49
N LEU A 272 6.71 6.95 -6.42
CA LEU A 272 6.45 7.36 -5.04
C LEU A 272 7.22 8.63 -4.65
N LEU A 273 8.44 8.81 -5.14
CA LEU A 273 9.25 9.99 -4.85
C LEU A 273 8.85 11.24 -5.67
N ILE A 274 8.15 11.08 -6.79
CA ILE A 274 7.84 12.19 -7.71
C ILE A 274 6.34 12.54 -7.69
N LEU A 275 5.47 11.55 -7.88
CA LEU A 275 4.05 11.79 -8.17
C LEU A 275 3.28 12.45 -7.02
N PRO A 276 3.50 12.12 -5.73
CA PRO A 276 2.82 12.81 -4.62
C PRO A 276 3.13 14.31 -4.57
N PHE A 277 4.37 14.70 -4.84
CA PHE A 277 4.78 16.11 -4.87
C PHE A 277 4.22 16.84 -6.10
N ALA A 278 4.18 16.15 -7.24
CA ALA A 278 3.48 16.66 -8.42
C ALA A 278 1.99 16.87 -8.12
N ALA A 279 1.34 15.90 -7.47
CA ALA A 279 -0.06 16.00 -7.07
C ALA A 279 -0.32 17.15 -6.08
N GLN A 280 0.55 17.35 -5.09
CA GLN A 280 0.45 18.51 -4.21
C GLN A 280 0.62 19.84 -4.96
N THR A 281 1.50 19.88 -5.96
CA THR A 281 1.79 21.11 -6.71
C THR A 281 0.62 21.47 -7.64
N PHE A 282 0.18 20.52 -8.45
CA PHE A 282 -0.78 20.75 -9.53
C PHE A 282 -2.23 20.41 -9.16
N LEU A 283 -2.46 19.51 -8.21
CA LEU A 283 -3.78 18.94 -7.89
C LEU A 283 -4.25 19.19 -6.45
N ALA A 284 -3.58 20.05 -5.68
CA ALA A 284 -4.02 20.37 -4.31
C ALA A 284 -5.46 20.93 -4.23
N HIS A 285 -5.95 21.54 -5.32
CA HIS A 285 -7.33 22.02 -5.43
C HIS A 285 -8.33 20.92 -5.87
N GLN A 286 -7.84 19.75 -6.26
CA GLN A 286 -8.62 18.56 -6.66
C GLN A 286 -8.15 17.31 -5.88
N PRO A 287 -8.30 17.31 -4.54
CA PRO A 287 -7.75 16.28 -3.65
C PRO A 287 -8.16 14.84 -4.01
N LEU A 288 -9.42 14.59 -4.41
CA LEU A 288 -9.82 13.22 -4.77
C LEU A 288 -9.32 12.79 -6.15
N VAL A 289 -9.12 13.74 -7.09
CA VAL A 289 -8.42 13.46 -8.36
C VAL A 289 -6.98 13.04 -8.07
N ALA A 290 -6.30 13.73 -7.16
CA ALA A 290 -4.95 13.38 -6.74
C ALA A 290 -4.88 11.95 -6.16
N GLY A 291 -5.82 11.58 -5.29
CA GLY A 291 -5.89 10.24 -4.73
C GLY A 291 -6.18 9.16 -5.78
N ALA A 292 -7.18 9.37 -6.64
CA ALA A 292 -7.48 8.43 -7.72
C ALA A 292 -6.29 8.28 -8.68
N TRP A 293 -5.57 9.36 -8.96
CA TRP A 293 -4.41 9.36 -9.83
C TRP A 293 -3.27 8.51 -9.24
N MET A 294 -3.02 8.60 -7.94
CA MET A 294 -2.05 7.72 -7.27
C MET A 294 -2.42 6.24 -7.44
N GLY A 295 -3.72 5.90 -7.30
CA GLY A 295 -4.20 4.52 -7.44
C GLY A 295 -4.06 3.96 -8.86
N LEU A 296 -4.27 4.80 -9.88
CA LEU A 296 -4.19 4.43 -11.30
C LEU A 296 -2.75 4.43 -11.84
N ALA A 297 -1.95 5.41 -11.45
CA ALA A 297 -0.61 5.65 -12.01
C ALA A 297 0.48 4.83 -11.33
N VAL A 298 0.46 4.71 -9.99
CA VAL A 298 1.53 4.01 -9.26
C VAL A 298 1.29 2.51 -9.28
N LYS A 299 2.29 1.71 -9.65
CA LYS A 299 2.02 0.34 -10.11
C LYS A 299 2.06 -0.77 -9.08
N THR A 300 2.79 -0.65 -7.99
CA THR A 300 2.69 -1.66 -6.92
C THR A 300 1.66 -1.26 -5.87
N ASP A 301 0.99 -2.24 -5.25
CA ASP A 301 0.03 -2.01 -4.16
C ASP A 301 0.67 -1.23 -3.02
N GLY A 302 1.87 -1.67 -2.61
CA GLY A 302 2.77 -0.99 -1.69
C GLY A 302 2.95 0.48 -2.02
N ALA A 303 3.55 0.78 -3.17
CA ALA A 303 3.88 2.15 -3.55
C ALA A 303 2.64 3.02 -3.83
N ALA A 304 1.52 2.47 -4.29
CA ALA A 304 0.32 3.25 -4.58
C ALA A 304 -0.41 3.68 -3.32
N VAL A 305 -0.60 2.77 -2.37
CA VAL A 305 -1.21 3.12 -1.08
C VAL A 305 -0.29 4.06 -0.31
N ALA A 306 1.02 3.82 -0.40
CA ALA A 306 2.07 4.72 0.07
C ALA A 306 2.00 6.13 -0.52
N SER A 307 1.97 6.24 -1.85
CA SER A 307 1.89 7.53 -2.55
C SER A 307 0.59 8.24 -2.24
N GLY A 308 -0.52 7.51 -2.08
CA GLY A 308 -1.80 8.03 -1.59
C GLY A 308 -1.73 8.60 -0.19
N ALA A 309 -1.05 7.92 0.73
CA ALA A 309 -0.85 8.41 2.10
C ALA A 309 0.01 9.68 2.14
N ILE A 310 1.10 9.71 1.37
CA ILE A 310 1.95 10.91 1.24
C ILE A 310 1.16 12.05 0.59
N THR A 311 0.38 11.77 -0.46
CA THR A 311 -0.44 12.77 -1.15
C THR A 311 -1.51 13.34 -0.23
N ASP A 312 -2.16 12.49 0.58
CA ASP A 312 -3.13 12.90 1.60
C ASP A 312 -2.51 13.90 2.57
N ALA A 313 -1.36 13.53 3.15
CA ALA A 313 -0.56 14.37 4.03
C ALA A 313 -0.17 15.73 3.39
N LEU A 314 0.47 15.70 2.22
CA LEU A 314 0.98 16.88 1.53
C LEU A 314 -0.15 17.86 1.14
N ILE A 315 -1.27 17.35 0.66
CA ILE A 315 -2.42 18.18 0.26
C ILE A 315 -3.13 18.74 1.50
N ARG A 316 -3.34 17.93 2.55
CA ARG A 316 -3.92 18.44 3.81
C ARG A 316 -3.08 19.55 4.41
N ALA A 317 -1.76 19.39 4.45
CA ALA A 317 -0.90 20.41 5.01
C ALA A 317 -0.90 21.72 4.19
N LYS A 318 -0.94 21.62 2.86
CA LYS A 318 -1.08 22.79 1.98
C LYS A 318 -2.44 23.47 2.14
N ALA A 319 -3.51 22.69 2.27
CA ALA A 319 -4.86 23.20 2.51
C ALA A 319 -4.97 23.90 3.87
N ALA A 320 -4.36 23.35 4.93
CA ALA A 320 -4.30 23.96 6.25
C ALA A 320 -3.59 25.33 6.22
N GLY A 321 -2.52 25.45 5.43
CA GLY A 321 -1.86 26.74 5.19
C GLY A 321 -2.74 27.78 4.48
N ALA A 322 -3.80 27.35 3.79
CA ALA A 322 -4.81 28.20 3.16
C ALA A 322 -6.10 28.32 3.99
N GLY A 323 -6.10 27.87 5.26
CA GLY A 323 -7.25 27.94 6.16
C GLY A 323 -8.32 26.87 5.96
N VAL A 324 -8.05 25.81 5.19
CA VAL A 324 -8.99 24.71 4.95
C VAL A 324 -8.50 23.44 5.64
N ALA A 325 -9.25 22.96 6.63
CA ALA A 325 -8.96 21.69 7.32
C ALA A 325 -9.77 20.54 6.71
N TYR A 326 -9.14 19.73 5.85
CA TYR A 326 -9.73 18.49 5.34
C TYR A 326 -9.63 17.35 6.36
N GLN A 327 -10.66 16.50 6.41
CA GLN A 327 -10.60 15.25 7.16
C GLN A 327 -9.51 14.33 6.63
N GLU A 328 -8.78 13.70 7.54
CA GLU A 328 -7.71 12.76 7.24
C GLU A 328 -8.20 11.47 6.57
N GLY A 329 -7.42 10.97 5.61
CA GLY A 329 -7.60 9.62 5.06
C GLY A 329 -8.52 9.53 3.85
N TRP A 330 -9.20 10.60 3.44
CA TRP A 330 -10.09 10.55 2.26
C TRP A 330 -9.35 10.43 0.92
N ILE A 331 -8.16 11.04 0.81
CA ILE A 331 -7.33 10.92 -0.39
C ILE A 331 -6.70 9.52 -0.43
N LEU A 332 -6.25 9.02 0.73
CA LEU A 332 -5.79 7.64 0.90
C LEU A 332 -6.90 6.61 0.60
N LEU A 333 -8.13 6.85 1.07
CA LEU A 333 -9.31 6.02 0.80
C LEU A 333 -9.55 5.92 -0.71
N THR A 334 -9.52 7.06 -1.41
CA THR A 334 -9.75 7.09 -2.85
C THR A 334 -8.65 6.31 -3.57
N THR A 335 -7.38 6.54 -3.19
CA THR A 335 -6.22 5.81 -3.72
C THR A 335 -6.36 4.29 -3.53
N THR A 336 -6.64 3.88 -2.29
CA THR A 336 -6.74 2.47 -1.90
C THR A 336 -7.93 1.80 -2.56
N THR A 337 -9.07 2.48 -2.64
CA THR A 337 -10.29 1.97 -3.28
C THR A 337 -10.03 1.69 -4.76
N VAL A 338 -9.48 2.67 -5.46
CA VAL A 338 -9.10 2.51 -6.88
C VAL A 338 -8.13 1.35 -7.03
N LYS A 339 -7.10 1.24 -6.17
CA LYS A 339 -6.11 0.16 -6.25
C LYS A 339 -6.69 -1.22 -5.96
N VAL A 340 -7.40 -1.41 -4.85
CA VAL A 340 -7.98 -2.70 -4.46
C VAL A 340 -8.94 -3.24 -5.52
N PHE A 341 -9.73 -2.36 -6.15
CA PHE A 341 -10.58 -2.78 -7.25
C PHE A 341 -9.76 -3.18 -8.49
N ILE A 342 -8.63 -2.54 -8.81
CA ILE A 342 -7.70 -3.00 -9.85
C ILE A 342 -7.21 -4.42 -9.53
N ASP A 343 -6.91 -4.70 -8.25
CA ASP A 343 -6.40 -6.00 -7.84
C ASP A 343 -7.44 -7.12 -7.98
N MET A 344 -8.71 -6.79 -7.80
CA MET A 344 -9.83 -7.71 -8.07
C MET A 344 -9.87 -8.15 -9.55
N PHE A 345 -9.52 -7.27 -10.48
CA PHE A 345 -9.52 -7.60 -11.92
C PHE A 345 -8.36 -8.54 -12.34
N ILE A 346 -7.29 -8.67 -11.55
CA ILE A 346 -6.16 -9.57 -11.86
C ILE A 346 -6.63 -11.01 -12.04
N GLY A 347 -7.51 -11.50 -11.15
CA GLY A 347 -8.01 -12.88 -11.21
C GLY A 347 -8.80 -13.14 -12.49
N VAL A 348 -9.66 -12.20 -12.86
CA VAL A 348 -10.45 -12.24 -14.11
C VAL A 348 -9.51 -12.18 -15.32
N TRP A 349 -8.50 -11.31 -15.28
CA TRP A 349 -7.57 -11.15 -16.40
C TRP A 349 -6.66 -12.35 -16.60
N ALA A 350 -6.11 -12.90 -15.52
CA ALA A 350 -5.29 -14.11 -15.58
C ALA A 350 -6.08 -15.27 -16.20
N PHE A 351 -7.40 -15.35 -15.92
CA PHE A 351 -8.29 -16.30 -16.58
C PHE A 351 -8.45 -16.00 -18.07
N VAL A 352 -8.83 -14.77 -18.44
CA VAL A 352 -9.01 -14.35 -19.85
C VAL A 352 -7.75 -14.63 -20.67
N LEU A 353 -6.59 -14.19 -20.20
CA LEU A 353 -5.33 -14.42 -20.90
C LEU A 353 -5.01 -15.90 -21.02
N ALA A 354 -5.25 -16.70 -20.00
CA ALA A 354 -4.96 -18.12 -20.09
C ALA A 354 -5.89 -18.85 -21.07
N VAL A 355 -7.18 -18.46 -21.15
CA VAL A 355 -8.12 -18.95 -22.17
C VAL A 355 -7.64 -18.54 -23.56
N VAL A 356 -7.33 -17.27 -23.79
CA VAL A 356 -6.82 -16.77 -25.08
C VAL A 356 -5.53 -17.49 -25.48
N TRP A 357 -4.61 -17.71 -24.54
CA TRP A 357 -3.33 -18.36 -24.83
C TRP A 357 -3.51 -19.81 -25.21
N THR A 358 -4.32 -20.56 -24.47
CA THR A 358 -4.55 -22.00 -24.72
C THR A 358 -5.43 -22.25 -25.95
N SER A 359 -6.38 -21.37 -26.25
CA SER A 359 -7.34 -21.55 -27.37
C SER A 359 -6.89 -20.92 -28.69
N ALA A 360 -6.15 -19.80 -28.67
CA ALA A 360 -5.84 -19.03 -29.87
C ALA A 360 -4.34 -18.92 -30.18
N ILE A 361 -3.46 -19.08 -29.19
CA ILE A 361 -2.01 -18.88 -29.37
C ILE A 361 -1.26 -20.23 -29.41
N GLU A 362 -1.49 -21.10 -28.43
CA GLU A 362 -0.94 -22.45 -28.34
C GLU A 362 -2.04 -23.50 -28.52
N ARG A 363 -2.66 -23.46 -29.70
CA ARG A 363 -3.66 -24.45 -30.13
C ARG A 363 -3.04 -25.85 -30.03
N GLY A 364 -3.63 -26.73 -29.21
CA GLY A 364 -3.23 -28.13 -29.08
C GLY A 364 -2.52 -28.52 -27.77
N SER A 365 -2.30 -27.58 -26.83
CA SER A 365 -1.63 -27.91 -25.55
C SER A 365 -2.49 -28.70 -24.55
N GLY A 366 -3.76 -29.01 -24.85
CA GLY A 366 -4.66 -29.86 -24.04
C GLY A 366 -5.00 -29.34 -22.62
N ALA A 367 -4.34 -28.28 -22.15
CA ALA A 367 -4.50 -27.76 -20.81
C ALA A 367 -5.79 -26.94 -20.70
N ARG A 368 -6.81 -27.52 -20.06
CA ARG A 368 -7.99 -26.77 -19.60
C ARG A 368 -7.63 -25.99 -18.34
N LEU A 369 -8.01 -24.72 -18.28
CA LEU A 369 -7.85 -23.92 -17.06
C LEU A 369 -8.81 -24.40 -15.99
N SER A 370 -8.30 -24.68 -14.78
CA SER A 370 -9.15 -25.03 -13.64
C SER A 370 -9.58 -23.75 -12.89
N ALA A 371 -10.79 -23.76 -12.31
CA ALA A 371 -11.19 -22.74 -11.33
C ALA A 371 -10.20 -22.65 -10.15
N ALA A 372 -9.51 -23.76 -9.84
CA ALA A 372 -8.43 -23.78 -8.86
C ALA A 372 -7.22 -22.92 -9.28
N ASP A 373 -6.92 -22.81 -10.58
CA ASP A 373 -5.83 -21.96 -11.08
C ASP A 373 -6.18 -20.48 -10.94
N VAL A 374 -7.45 -20.12 -11.13
CA VAL A 374 -7.93 -18.75 -10.89
C VAL A 374 -7.88 -18.45 -9.39
N TRP A 375 -8.35 -19.38 -8.55
CA TRP A 375 -8.34 -19.21 -7.11
C TRP A 375 -6.92 -19.05 -6.57
N THR A 376 -5.97 -19.85 -7.00
CA THR A 376 -4.58 -19.73 -6.51
C THR A 376 -3.92 -18.40 -6.88
N ARG A 377 -4.38 -17.74 -7.96
CA ARG A 377 -3.83 -16.47 -8.46
C ARG A 377 -4.55 -15.23 -7.93
N PHE A 378 -5.81 -15.35 -7.50
CA PHE A 378 -6.58 -14.23 -6.98
C PHE A 378 -5.96 -13.67 -5.69
N PRO A 379 -5.71 -12.35 -5.57
CA PRO A 379 -5.10 -11.76 -4.37
C PRO A 379 -6.02 -11.90 -3.16
N LYS A 380 -5.55 -12.61 -2.14
CA LYS A 380 -6.31 -12.96 -0.94
C LYS A 380 -6.51 -11.78 0.00
N PHE A 381 -5.55 -10.86 0.07
CA PHE A 381 -5.71 -9.64 0.85
C PHE A 381 -6.96 -8.82 0.47
N VAL A 382 -7.41 -8.88 -0.80
CA VAL A 382 -8.66 -8.23 -1.25
C VAL A 382 -9.87 -8.77 -0.48
N LEU A 383 -9.91 -10.09 -0.21
CA LEU A 383 -10.96 -10.70 0.61
C LEU A 383 -10.91 -10.18 2.04
N GLY A 384 -9.70 -10.07 2.62
CA GLY A 384 -9.51 -9.53 3.96
C GLY A 384 -9.94 -8.06 4.07
N TYR A 385 -9.58 -7.23 3.08
CA TYR A 385 -10.02 -5.84 2.98
C TYR A 385 -11.54 -5.71 2.95
N PHE A 386 -12.22 -6.44 2.05
CA PHE A 386 -13.69 -6.38 1.96
C PHE A 386 -14.36 -6.95 3.21
N ALA A 387 -13.77 -7.98 3.82
CA ALA A 387 -14.28 -8.54 5.06
C ALA A 387 -14.25 -7.50 6.20
N SER A 388 -13.11 -6.84 6.45
CA SER A 388 -13.02 -5.82 7.49
C SER A 388 -13.85 -4.57 7.15
N PHE A 389 -13.84 -4.14 5.89
CA PHE A 389 -14.62 -3.01 5.39
C PHE A 389 -16.13 -3.22 5.54
N LEU A 390 -16.67 -4.31 4.99
CA LEU A 390 -18.11 -4.59 5.07
C LEU A 390 -18.54 -4.89 6.50
N ALA A 391 -17.70 -5.57 7.31
CA ALA A 391 -18.00 -5.80 8.71
C ALA A 391 -18.21 -4.49 9.47
N MET A 392 -17.28 -3.53 9.37
CA MET A 392 -17.43 -2.24 10.05
C MET A 392 -18.54 -1.38 9.46
N LEU A 393 -18.65 -1.34 8.12
CA LEU A 393 -19.67 -0.56 7.44
C LEU A 393 -21.08 -1.01 7.85
N LEU A 394 -21.36 -2.31 7.74
CA LEU A 394 -22.68 -2.88 8.07
C LEU A 394 -22.96 -2.77 9.57
N LEU A 395 -21.95 -2.97 10.42
CA LEU A 395 -22.09 -2.80 11.87
C LEU A 395 -22.53 -1.37 12.24
N VAL A 396 -21.84 -0.35 11.73
CA VAL A 396 -22.13 1.05 12.06
C VAL A 396 -23.43 1.53 11.41
N ILE A 397 -23.77 1.03 10.21
CA ILE A 397 -25.08 1.30 9.60
C ILE A 397 -26.22 0.69 10.44
N ALA A 398 -26.07 -0.57 10.87
CA ALA A 398 -27.07 -1.26 11.68
C ALA A 398 -27.18 -0.70 13.11
N ARG A 399 -26.08 -0.20 13.67
CA ARG A 399 -26.02 0.38 15.02
C ARG A 399 -25.25 1.70 15.02
N PRO A 400 -25.89 2.82 14.61
CA PRO A 400 -25.23 4.13 14.56
C PRO A 400 -24.64 4.61 15.89
N GLY A 401 -25.22 4.19 17.02
CA GLY A 401 -24.71 4.50 18.36
C GLY A 401 -23.34 3.91 18.67
N LEU A 402 -22.83 2.95 17.87
CA LEU A 402 -21.49 2.38 18.02
C LEU A 402 -20.41 3.15 17.25
N LEU A 403 -20.74 4.25 16.56
CA LEU A 403 -19.81 4.97 15.70
C LEU A 403 -18.52 5.39 16.43
N ASP A 404 -18.62 5.93 17.65
CA ASP A 404 -17.43 6.39 18.37
C ASP A 404 -16.58 5.25 18.93
N ALA A 405 -17.21 4.16 19.38
CA ALA A 405 -16.48 2.94 19.76
C ALA A 405 -15.80 2.31 18.53
N ALA A 406 -16.45 2.34 17.37
CA ALA A 406 -15.89 1.88 16.10
C ALA A 406 -14.71 2.76 15.64
N LYS A 407 -14.77 4.08 15.84
CA LYS A 407 -13.63 4.98 15.62
C LYS A 407 -12.46 4.64 16.54
N LEU A 408 -12.72 4.34 17.82
CA LEU A 408 -11.66 3.94 18.76
C LEU A 408 -11.02 2.61 18.35
N ALA A 409 -11.81 1.57 18.07
CA ALA A 409 -11.31 0.27 17.60
C ALA A 409 -10.44 0.41 16.33
N THR A 410 -10.88 1.26 15.41
CA THR A 410 -10.11 1.51 14.18
C THR A 410 -8.89 2.41 14.40
N ALA A 411 -8.88 3.27 15.43
CA ALA A 411 -7.70 4.04 15.82
C ALA A 411 -6.62 3.15 16.47
N GLU A 412 -7.02 2.17 17.29
CA GLU A 412 -6.09 1.19 17.87
C GLU A 412 -5.39 0.35 16.80
N THR A 413 -6.16 -0.16 15.84
CA THR A 413 -5.61 -0.93 14.72
C THR A 413 -4.79 -0.08 13.75
N ASN A 414 -5.10 1.21 13.66
CA ASN A 414 -4.37 2.17 12.84
C ASN A 414 -2.88 2.28 13.22
N VAL A 415 -2.55 2.11 14.50
CA VAL A 415 -1.15 2.09 14.97
C VAL A 415 -0.35 1.02 14.24
N PHE A 416 -0.87 -0.21 14.20
CA PHE A 416 -0.22 -1.33 13.51
C PHE A 416 -0.18 -1.11 12.00
N ARG A 417 -1.25 -0.57 11.41
CA ARG A 417 -1.29 -0.23 9.98
C ARG A 417 -0.16 0.72 9.59
N VAL A 418 0.03 1.80 10.35
CA VAL A 418 1.08 2.79 10.11
C VAL A 418 2.47 2.16 10.25
N LEU A 419 2.68 1.31 11.24
CA LEU A 419 3.95 0.57 11.40
C LEU A 419 4.22 -0.37 10.23
N PHE A 420 3.22 -1.11 9.77
CA PHE A 420 3.34 -1.95 8.58
C PHE A 420 3.63 -1.13 7.32
N PHE A 421 3.05 0.07 7.18
CA PHE A 421 3.45 0.99 6.12
C PHE A 421 4.91 1.43 6.29
N ALA A 422 5.35 1.92 7.44
CA ALA A 422 6.75 2.30 7.64
C ALA A 422 7.73 1.16 7.27
N MET A 423 7.43 -0.07 7.71
CA MET A 423 8.22 -1.26 7.35
C MET A 423 8.15 -1.59 5.86
N THR A 424 6.99 -1.44 5.23
CA THR A 424 6.84 -1.58 3.77
C THR A 424 7.77 -0.63 3.04
N PHE A 425 7.77 0.66 3.39
CA PHE A 425 8.59 1.66 2.69
C PHE A 425 10.09 1.38 2.88
N PHE A 426 10.51 1.08 4.10
CA PHE A 426 11.89 0.71 4.38
C PHE A 426 12.31 -0.52 3.56
N THR A 427 11.49 -1.58 3.56
CA THR A 427 11.82 -2.82 2.84
C THR A 427 11.70 -2.71 1.33
N ILE A 428 10.82 -1.84 0.79
CA ILE A 428 10.84 -1.46 -0.63
C ILE A 428 12.21 -0.83 -0.97
N GLY A 429 12.69 0.08 -0.12
CA GLY A 429 14.00 0.70 -0.31
C GLY A 429 15.14 -0.34 -0.29
N VAL A 430 15.15 -1.23 0.70
CA VAL A 430 16.17 -2.29 0.83
C VAL A 430 16.15 -3.25 -0.36
N ALA A 431 14.97 -3.60 -0.86
CA ALA A 431 14.79 -4.50 -2.00
C ALA A 431 15.10 -3.86 -3.37
N SER A 432 15.14 -2.52 -3.44
CA SER A 432 15.36 -1.79 -4.69
C SER A 432 16.85 -1.72 -5.02
N ASP A 433 17.26 -2.50 -6.02
CA ASP A 433 18.63 -2.54 -6.51
C ASP A 433 18.73 -1.87 -7.89
N PHE A 434 19.16 -0.61 -7.89
CA PHE A 434 19.31 0.17 -9.14
C PHE A 434 20.43 -0.37 -10.03
N ARG A 435 21.40 -1.11 -9.48
CA ARG A 435 22.50 -1.70 -10.27
C ARG A 435 21.97 -2.72 -11.28
N LYS A 436 20.81 -3.32 -11.00
CA LYS A 436 20.15 -4.24 -11.95
C LYS A 436 19.76 -3.55 -13.26
N LEU A 437 19.43 -2.26 -13.26
CA LEU A 437 19.05 -1.54 -14.48
C LEU A 437 20.18 -1.50 -15.53
N GLY A 438 21.43 -1.59 -15.09
CA GLY A 438 22.60 -1.62 -15.97
C GLY A 438 22.97 -3.00 -16.53
N GLN A 439 22.24 -4.07 -16.17
CA GLN A 439 22.51 -5.41 -16.66
C GLN A 439 22.03 -5.59 -18.11
N GLU A 440 22.81 -6.32 -18.92
CA GLU A 440 22.50 -6.58 -20.33
C GLU A 440 21.08 -7.17 -20.51
N GLY A 441 20.35 -6.65 -21.49
CA GLY A 441 18.97 -7.07 -21.79
C GLY A 441 17.87 -6.39 -20.97
N ILE A 442 18.17 -5.83 -19.80
CA ILE A 442 17.17 -5.08 -18.99
C ILE A 442 16.88 -3.72 -19.61
N GLY A 443 17.87 -3.06 -20.20
CA GLY A 443 17.74 -1.70 -20.74
C GLY A 443 16.58 -1.53 -21.73
N ARG A 444 16.33 -2.51 -22.61
CA ARG A 444 15.19 -2.46 -23.55
C ARG A 444 13.85 -2.57 -22.82
N LEU A 445 13.73 -3.46 -21.82
CA LEU A 445 12.52 -3.59 -21.01
C LEU A 445 12.27 -2.33 -20.17
N ALA A 446 13.34 -1.77 -19.59
CA ALA A 446 13.31 -0.51 -18.85
C ALA A 446 12.81 0.65 -19.73
N LEU A 447 13.32 0.75 -20.96
CA LEU A 447 12.88 1.78 -21.89
C LEU A 447 11.39 1.66 -22.24
N VAL A 448 10.90 0.44 -22.55
CA VAL A 448 9.47 0.21 -22.77
C VAL A 448 8.66 0.64 -21.55
N TYR A 449 9.11 0.25 -20.36
CA TYR A 449 8.45 0.59 -19.11
C TYR A 449 8.38 2.11 -18.92
N VAL A 450 9.48 2.84 -19.10
CA VAL A 450 9.53 4.30 -18.99
C VAL A 450 8.59 4.98 -19.98
N VAL A 451 8.64 4.59 -21.25
CA VAL A 451 7.80 5.18 -22.30
C VAL A 451 6.33 4.93 -22.02
N CYS A 452 5.96 3.70 -21.66
CA CYS A 452 4.58 3.35 -21.35
C CYS A 452 4.09 4.01 -20.06
N LEU A 453 4.93 4.07 -19.03
CA LEU A 453 4.56 4.65 -17.75
C LEU A 453 4.43 6.18 -17.86
N PHE A 454 5.54 6.87 -18.12
CA PHE A 454 5.61 8.33 -18.09
C PHE A 454 5.05 8.99 -19.36
N GLY A 455 5.07 8.29 -20.49
CA GLY A 455 4.52 8.81 -21.75
C GLY A 455 3.02 8.58 -21.91
N PHE A 456 2.41 7.66 -21.13
CA PHE A 456 1.02 7.26 -21.36
C PHE A 456 0.23 7.02 -20.09
N ILE A 457 0.60 6.04 -19.27
CA ILE A 457 -0.19 5.64 -18.07
C ILE A 457 -0.40 6.79 -17.10
N VAL A 458 0.66 7.54 -16.79
CA VAL A 458 0.59 8.66 -15.84
C VAL A 458 -0.44 9.69 -16.32
N TRP A 459 -0.47 10.01 -17.61
CA TRP A 459 -1.37 11.02 -18.16
C TRP A 459 -2.80 10.52 -18.33
N VAL A 460 -2.98 9.32 -18.86
CA VAL A 460 -4.33 8.75 -18.99
C VAL A 460 -4.93 8.46 -17.62
N GLY A 461 -4.12 8.06 -16.65
CA GLY A 461 -4.57 7.93 -15.26
C GLY A 461 -5.02 9.24 -14.66
N LEU A 462 -4.32 10.34 -14.96
CA LEU A 462 -4.76 11.67 -14.55
C LEU A 462 -6.07 12.06 -15.23
N ALA A 463 -6.19 11.84 -16.54
CA ALA A 463 -7.39 12.15 -17.31
C ALA A 463 -8.62 11.39 -16.78
N VAL A 464 -8.50 10.08 -16.58
CA VAL A 464 -9.56 9.24 -15.99
C VAL A 464 -9.88 9.71 -14.57
N SER A 465 -8.87 9.98 -13.75
CA SER A 465 -9.09 10.52 -12.39
C SER A 465 -9.86 11.84 -12.43
N TRP A 466 -9.57 12.70 -13.40
CA TRP A 466 -10.26 13.97 -13.57
C TRP A 466 -11.73 13.76 -13.96
N ILE A 467 -12.00 12.92 -14.96
CA ILE A 467 -13.37 12.61 -15.42
C ILE A 467 -14.25 12.17 -14.25
N PHE A 468 -13.74 11.25 -13.42
CA PHE A 468 -14.55 10.65 -12.36
C PHE A 468 -14.54 11.43 -11.04
N PHE A 469 -13.47 12.15 -10.70
CA PHE A 469 -13.29 12.72 -9.36
C PHE A 469 -13.18 14.26 -9.31
N HIS A 470 -13.20 14.96 -10.46
CA HIS A 470 -13.16 16.43 -10.46
C HIS A 470 -14.31 17.04 -9.65
N GLY A 471 -14.00 18.13 -8.94
CA GLY A 471 -14.97 18.87 -8.13
C GLY A 471 -15.32 18.21 -6.81
N ILE A 472 -14.83 17.00 -6.52
CA ILE A 472 -15.08 16.31 -5.26
C ILE A 472 -13.95 16.61 -4.28
N VAL A 473 -14.31 17.05 -3.07
CA VAL A 473 -13.36 17.36 -1.99
C VAL A 473 -13.66 16.52 -0.75
N PRO A 474 -12.63 16.19 0.07
CA PRO A 474 -12.82 15.63 1.39
C PRO A 474 -13.75 16.51 2.24
N PRO A 475 -14.53 15.91 3.16
CA PRO A 475 -15.26 16.66 4.16
C PRO A 475 -14.30 17.54 4.97
N ARG A 476 -14.78 18.71 5.40
CA ARG A 476 -14.01 19.60 6.25
C ARG A 476 -14.18 19.22 7.71
N VAL A 477 -13.14 19.41 8.51
CA VAL A 477 -13.24 19.37 9.97
C VAL A 477 -13.87 20.70 10.39
N THR A 478 -15.13 20.67 10.83
CA THR A 478 -15.74 21.83 11.51
C THR A 478 -15.17 21.88 12.91
N SER A 479 -14.45 22.96 13.22
CA SER A 479 -14.04 23.33 14.58
C SER A 479 -15.22 23.56 15.49
#